data_AF-E9CXZ1-F1
#
_entry.id   AF-E9CXZ1-F1
#
_cell.length_a   1.000
_cell.length_b   1.000
_cell.length_c   1.000
_cell.angle_alpha   90.00
_cell.angle_beta   90.00
_cell.angle_gamma   90.00
#
_symmetry.space_group_name_H-M   'P 1'
#
loop_
_entity.id
_entity.type
_entity.pdbx_description
1 polymer ?
#
loop_
_entity_poly.entity_id
_entity_poly.type
_entity_poly.pdbx_seq_one_letter_code
_entity_poly.pdbx_strand_id
1 'polypeptide(L)'
;MAYDVSDGLRLDSETGQDLNPERDWYFRLNNNVAHRILFVAGQQLSPFAHSPQARAVLALPGQDVPFVRGSMNEYQVLSHQPSYINAILIQSHGRPKVQACIACRGGPGLCLFPECCWLPGHFSRACGNCKWCDHASCCSIQDGEDAVEVIEIVDSDEEDGSQQSGGCPRALITDGSTPSFAILIE
;
A
#
# COMPACT_ATOMS: atom_id res chain seq x y z
N MET A 1 -22.26 -6.35 23.63
CA MET A 1 -22.10 -4.89 23.52
C MET A 1 -22.10 -4.57 22.04
N ALA A 2 -23.20 -4.03 21.52
CA ALA A 2 -23.32 -3.66 20.12
C ALA A 2 -22.61 -2.32 19.92
N TYR A 3 -21.67 -2.27 18.98
CA TYR A 3 -21.07 -1.01 18.54
C TYR A 3 -22.06 -0.35 17.58
N ASP A 4 -22.64 0.77 18.00
CA ASP A 4 -23.51 1.59 17.16
C ASP A 4 -22.62 2.41 16.22
N VAL A 5 -22.57 2.02 14.94
CA VAL A 5 -21.82 2.71 13.88
C VAL A 5 -22.70 3.82 13.30
N SER A 6 -23.04 4.78 14.14
CA SER A 6 -23.76 5.98 13.75
C SER A 6 -23.15 7.18 14.47
N ASP A 7 -21.88 7.50 14.19
CA ASP A 7 -21.30 8.75 14.70
C ASP A 7 -20.91 9.71 13.57
N GLY A 8 -21.62 10.84 13.56
CA GLY A 8 -21.87 11.70 12.42
C GLY A 8 -20.62 12.33 11.82
N LEU A 9 -20.38 12.05 10.54
CA LEU A 9 -19.56 12.88 9.67
C LEU A 9 -20.15 14.29 9.63
N ARG A 10 -19.53 15.23 10.34
CA ARG A 10 -19.82 16.67 10.21
C ARG A 10 -18.70 17.30 9.42
N LEU A 11 -18.83 17.19 8.09
CA LEU A 11 -17.93 17.84 7.15
C LEU A 11 -18.33 19.31 6.99
N ASP A 12 -17.33 20.18 7.04
CA ASP A 12 -17.39 21.53 6.50
C ASP A 12 -17.67 21.45 4.98
N SER A 13 -18.77 22.04 4.56
CA SER A 13 -19.24 22.06 3.16
C SER A 13 -18.36 22.90 2.21
N GLU A 14 -17.50 23.77 2.73
CA GLU A 14 -16.61 24.66 1.97
C GLU A 14 -15.18 24.11 1.87
N THR A 15 -14.64 23.52 2.94
CA THR A 15 -13.25 22.98 2.95
C THR A 15 -13.18 21.45 2.91
N GLY A 16 -14.27 20.75 3.22
CA GLY A 16 -14.28 19.29 3.38
C GLY A 16 -13.61 18.80 4.67
N GLN A 17 -13.28 19.70 5.60
CA GLN A 17 -12.68 19.34 6.89
C GLN A 17 -13.70 18.70 7.83
N ASP A 18 -13.27 17.67 8.58
CA ASP A 18 -14.06 17.07 9.65
C ASP A 18 -13.93 17.91 10.93
N LEU A 19 -15.06 18.32 11.50
CA LEU A 19 -15.10 19.15 12.70
C LEU A 19 -14.68 18.42 13.98
N ASN A 20 -14.41 17.11 13.91
CA ASN A 20 -13.75 16.39 14.99
C ASN A 20 -12.21 16.56 14.89
N PRO A 21 -11.56 17.26 15.84
CA PRO A 21 -10.13 17.56 15.78
C PRO A 21 -9.22 16.31 15.86
N GLU A 22 -9.71 15.20 16.40
CA GLU A 22 -8.97 13.92 16.38
C GLU A 22 -9.00 13.25 15.01
N ARG A 23 -9.93 13.67 14.13
CA ARG A 23 -10.10 13.16 12.77
C ARG A 23 -9.70 14.18 11.69
N ASP A 24 -9.57 15.47 12.01
CA ASP A 24 -9.22 16.54 11.06
C ASP A 24 -7.93 16.26 10.26
N TRP A 25 -6.96 15.54 10.83
CA TRP A 25 -5.73 15.14 10.11
C TRP A 25 -5.96 14.11 8.99
N TYR A 26 -7.06 13.34 9.01
CA TYR A 26 -7.47 12.49 7.89
C TYR A 26 -7.99 13.29 6.69
N PHE A 27 -8.61 14.44 6.96
CA PHE A 27 -9.49 15.12 6.01
C PHE A 27 -8.94 16.40 5.44
N ARG A 28 -7.71 16.79 5.80
CA ARG A 28 -7.00 17.86 5.10
C ARG A 28 -6.60 17.38 3.70
N LEU A 29 -7.60 17.20 2.84
CA LEU A 29 -7.48 16.76 1.47
C LEU A 29 -7.26 18.00 0.62
N ASN A 30 -6.00 18.35 0.39
CA ASN A 30 -5.71 19.50 -0.45
C ASN A 30 -6.18 19.20 -1.89
N ASN A 31 -7.05 20.05 -2.43
CA ASN A 31 -7.63 19.85 -3.76
C ASN A 31 -6.64 20.31 -4.85
N ASN A 32 -5.81 19.38 -5.35
CA ASN A 32 -5.30 19.40 -6.72
C ASN A 32 -4.72 18.04 -7.16
N VAL A 33 -4.88 17.70 -8.45
CA VAL A 33 -4.33 16.54 -9.20
C VAL A 33 -4.89 15.15 -8.81
N ALA A 34 -4.67 14.12 -9.65
CA ALA A 34 -5.23 12.76 -9.56
C ALA A 34 -4.98 12.00 -8.23
N HIS A 35 -4.20 12.57 -7.31
CA HIS A 35 -3.78 11.99 -6.05
C HIS A 35 -4.20 12.89 -4.88
N ARG A 36 -4.44 12.28 -3.72
CA ARG A 36 -4.68 12.94 -2.43
C ARG A 36 -3.50 12.71 -1.50
N ILE A 37 -3.30 13.58 -0.52
CA ILE A 37 -2.22 13.45 0.47
C ILE A 37 -2.83 13.11 1.83
N LEU A 38 -2.26 12.09 2.48
CA LEU A 38 -2.54 11.74 3.86
C LEU A 38 -1.42 12.29 4.75
N PHE A 39 -1.76 13.17 5.69
CA PHE A 39 -0.80 13.86 6.55
C PHE A 39 -0.39 13.00 7.76
N VAL A 40 0.55 12.09 7.54
CA VAL A 40 0.99 11.04 8.49
C VAL A 40 2.51 10.96 8.66
N ALA A 41 3.25 12.00 8.27
CA ALA A 41 4.71 12.01 8.38
C ALA A 41 5.26 11.87 9.82
N GLY A 42 4.44 12.12 10.84
CA GLY A 42 4.84 12.04 12.25
C GLY A 42 4.12 10.92 13.00
N GLN A 43 3.67 11.23 14.22
CA GLN A 43 3.06 10.26 15.14
C GLN A 43 1.54 10.09 14.99
N GLN A 44 0.93 10.63 13.92
CA GLN A 44 -0.53 10.62 13.72
C GLN A 44 -1.10 9.20 13.70
N LEU A 45 -0.34 8.20 13.22
CA LEU A 45 -0.76 6.80 13.21
C LEU A 45 -0.54 6.06 14.54
N SER A 46 -0.02 6.73 15.57
CA SER A 46 0.24 6.14 16.89
C SER A 46 -0.98 5.43 17.50
N PRO A 47 -2.23 5.93 17.40
CA PRO A 47 -3.41 5.24 17.93
C PRO A 47 -3.71 3.90 17.23
N PHE A 48 -3.17 3.67 16.03
CA PHE A 48 -3.42 2.51 15.17
C PHE A 48 -2.25 1.52 15.16
N ALA A 49 -1.07 1.95 15.60
CA ALA A 49 0.15 1.14 15.65
C ALA A 49 0.18 0.20 16.86
N HIS A 50 -0.67 -0.83 16.81
CA HIS A 50 -0.85 -1.78 17.92
C HIS A 50 0.31 -2.79 18.06
N SER A 51 1.03 -3.06 16.97
CA SER A 51 2.14 -4.02 16.99
C SER A 51 3.48 -3.37 17.37
N PRO A 52 4.41 -4.10 18.03
CA PRO A 52 5.75 -3.59 18.30
C PRO A 52 6.49 -3.16 17.03
N GLN A 53 6.28 -3.89 15.92
CA GLN A 53 6.88 -3.55 14.63
C GLN A 53 6.32 -2.24 14.09
N ALA A 54 5.01 -2.02 14.14
CA ALA A 54 4.40 -0.75 13.72
C ALA A 54 4.91 0.44 14.54
N ARG A 55 5.08 0.27 15.85
CA ARG A 55 5.63 1.32 16.73
C ARG A 55 7.12 1.59 16.45
N ALA A 56 7.89 0.54 16.17
CA ALA A 56 9.29 0.70 15.78
C ALA A 56 9.42 1.49 14.47
N VAL A 57 8.53 1.22 13.50
CA VAL A 57 8.48 1.96 12.25
C VAL A 57 8.11 3.41 12.49
N LEU A 58 7.10 3.70 13.31
CA LEU A 58 6.72 5.08 13.66
C LEU A 58 7.83 5.92 14.29
N ALA A 59 8.84 5.28 14.91
CA ALA A 59 9.99 5.99 15.44
C ALA A 59 10.98 6.46 14.36
N LEU A 60 10.82 5.99 13.11
CA LEU A 60 11.63 6.43 11.97
C LEU A 60 11.06 7.75 11.39
N PRO A 61 11.88 8.54 10.68
CA PRO A 61 11.36 9.70 9.95
C PRO A 61 10.32 9.27 8.91
N GLY A 62 9.13 9.87 8.98
CA GLY A 62 8.05 9.65 8.04
C GLY A 62 7.88 10.79 7.04
N GLN A 63 7.09 10.51 6.02
CA GLN A 63 6.65 11.45 4.98
C GLN A 63 5.13 11.34 4.80
N ASP A 64 4.52 12.42 4.33
CA ASP A 64 3.11 12.40 4.01
C ASP A 64 2.87 11.52 2.78
N VAL A 65 1.74 10.80 2.79
CA VAL A 65 1.52 9.70 1.85
C VAL A 65 0.60 10.15 0.73
N PRO A 66 1.08 10.19 -0.53
CA PRO A 66 0.19 10.34 -1.68
C PRO A 66 -0.57 9.03 -1.91
N PHE A 67 -1.86 9.13 -2.25
CA PHE A 67 -2.70 8.00 -2.63
C PHE A 67 -3.65 8.38 -3.77
N VAL A 68 -4.07 7.42 -4.58
CA VAL A 68 -4.94 7.63 -5.73
C VAL A 68 -6.35 8.00 -5.26
N ARG A 69 -6.96 9.03 -5.86
CA ARG A 69 -8.32 9.45 -5.48
C ARG A 69 -9.32 8.30 -5.60
N GLY A 70 -10.08 8.05 -4.55
CA GLY A 70 -11.13 7.02 -4.51
C GLY A 70 -10.63 5.60 -4.24
N SER A 71 -9.31 5.39 -4.13
CA SER A 71 -8.74 4.07 -3.84
C SER A 71 -8.74 3.70 -2.34
N MET A 72 -8.82 4.72 -1.47
CA MET A 72 -8.86 4.57 -0.01
C MET A 72 -10.22 4.98 0.54
N ASN A 73 -10.86 4.12 1.33
CA ASN A 73 -12.06 4.45 2.12
C ASN A 73 -11.67 4.66 3.59
N GLU A 74 -12.23 5.68 4.23
CA GLU A 74 -12.05 6.00 5.65
C GLU A 74 -12.32 4.81 6.57
N TYR A 75 -13.38 4.05 6.28
CA TYR A 75 -13.73 2.88 7.07
C TYR A 75 -12.60 1.84 7.11
N GLN A 76 -11.82 1.72 6.04
CA GLN A 76 -10.67 0.81 6.01
C GLN A 76 -9.62 1.25 7.03
N VAL A 77 -9.30 2.55 7.12
CA VAL A 77 -8.32 3.03 8.10
C VAL A 77 -8.88 2.91 9.53
N LEU A 78 -10.14 3.27 9.74
CA LEU A 78 -10.83 3.19 11.03
C LEU A 78 -11.11 1.75 11.50
N SER A 79 -11.01 0.75 10.62
CA SER A 79 -11.11 -0.66 11.00
C SER A 79 -9.93 -1.15 11.85
N HIS A 80 -8.85 -0.37 11.94
CA HIS A 80 -7.59 -0.73 12.62
C HIS A 80 -6.96 -2.01 12.06
N GLN A 81 -7.35 -2.46 10.86
CA GLN A 81 -6.82 -3.69 10.30
C GLN A 81 -5.31 -3.54 10.07
N PRO A 82 -4.47 -4.47 10.59
CA PRO A 82 -3.03 -4.34 10.47
C PRO A 82 -2.51 -4.24 9.04
N SER A 83 -3.17 -4.86 8.05
CA SER A 83 -2.80 -4.75 6.63
C SER A 83 -2.81 -3.28 6.17
N TYR A 84 -3.90 -2.55 6.46
CA TYR A 84 -4.07 -1.15 6.06
C TYR A 84 -3.11 -0.23 6.80
N ILE A 85 -3.01 -0.36 8.12
CA ILE A 85 -2.12 0.50 8.91
C ILE A 85 -0.65 0.26 8.54
N ASN A 86 -0.23 -1.00 8.42
CA ASN A 86 1.15 -1.31 8.02
C ASN A 86 1.45 -0.85 6.60
N ALA A 87 0.47 -0.92 5.68
CA ALA A 87 0.63 -0.43 4.32
C ALA A 87 0.88 1.09 4.30
N ILE A 88 0.14 1.87 5.09
CA ILE A 88 0.35 3.31 5.23
C ILE A 88 1.73 3.60 5.87
N LEU A 89 2.11 2.84 6.90
CA LEU A 89 3.43 2.97 7.53
C LEU A 89 4.58 2.68 6.54
N ILE A 90 4.46 1.63 5.74
CA ILE A 90 5.43 1.30 4.67
C ILE A 90 5.52 2.45 3.67
N GLN A 91 4.40 3.05 3.29
CA GLN A 91 4.40 4.13 2.31
C GLN A 91 4.99 5.43 2.89
N SER A 92 4.72 5.70 4.16
CA SER A 92 5.17 6.92 4.83
C SER A 92 6.66 6.87 5.20
N HIS A 93 7.17 5.71 5.63
CA HIS A 93 8.52 5.60 6.20
C HIS A 93 9.46 4.75 5.33
N GLY A 94 8.92 4.11 4.29
CA GLY A 94 9.67 3.29 3.35
C GLY A 94 10.32 4.10 2.24
N ARG A 95 10.86 3.38 1.26
CA ARG A 95 11.53 3.95 0.10
C ARG A 95 10.89 3.43 -1.18
N PRO A 96 10.73 4.26 -2.22
CA PRO A 96 10.30 3.78 -3.52
C PRO A 96 11.35 2.85 -4.10
N LYS A 97 10.92 1.76 -4.73
CA LYS A 97 11.80 0.90 -5.51
C LYS A 97 11.94 1.48 -6.91
N VAL A 98 13.17 1.52 -7.46
CA VAL A 98 13.43 1.94 -8.86
C VAL A 98 12.56 1.15 -9.84
N GLN A 99 12.39 -0.15 -9.57
CA GLN A 99 11.43 -0.96 -10.29
C GLN A 99 10.38 -1.54 -9.35
N ALA A 100 9.10 -1.24 -9.61
CA ALA A 100 7.98 -1.76 -8.84
C ALA A 100 7.92 -3.31 -8.83
N CYS A 101 7.20 -3.91 -7.88
CA CYS A 101 6.94 -5.35 -7.91
C CYS A 101 6.04 -5.73 -9.10
N ILE A 102 6.02 -7.01 -9.47
CA ILE A 102 5.25 -7.53 -10.62
C ILE A 102 3.77 -7.13 -10.53
N ALA A 103 3.18 -7.22 -9.33
CA ALA A 103 1.79 -6.83 -9.09
C ALA A 103 1.55 -5.34 -9.37
N CYS A 104 2.43 -4.46 -8.89
CA CYS A 104 2.31 -3.03 -9.09
C CYS A 104 2.62 -2.60 -10.54
N ARG A 105 3.52 -3.30 -11.25
CA ARG A 105 3.80 -3.04 -12.68
C ARG A 105 2.62 -3.41 -13.58
N GLY A 106 1.90 -4.47 -13.24
CA GLY A 106 0.78 -4.99 -14.05
C GLY A 106 -0.55 -4.25 -13.88
N GLY A 107 -0.66 -3.33 -12.91
CA GLY A 107 -1.89 -2.61 -12.60
C GLY A 107 -1.73 -1.13 -12.24
N PRO A 108 -1.06 -0.30 -13.07
CA PRO A 108 -0.99 1.14 -12.87
C PRO A 108 -2.40 1.74 -13.03
N GLY A 109 -3.09 1.97 -11.91
CA GLY A 109 -4.49 2.42 -11.85
C GLY A 109 -5.36 1.65 -10.85
N LEU A 110 -4.92 0.46 -10.43
CA LEU A 110 -5.55 -0.32 -9.34
C LEU A 110 -4.77 -0.19 -8.02
N CYS A 111 -3.57 0.38 -8.07
CA CYS A 111 -2.75 0.60 -6.90
C CYS A 111 -3.29 1.78 -6.07
N LEU A 112 -3.38 1.58 -4.76
CA LEU A 112 -3.76 2.60 -3.79
C LEU A 112 -2.73 3.72 -3.75
N PHE A 113 -1.46 3.35 -3.65
CA PHE A 113 -0.35 4.28 -3.65
C PHE A 113 0.28 4.37 -5.05
N PRO A 114 0.61 5.58 -5.52
CA PRO A 114 1.22 5.77 -6.83
C PRO A 114 2.59 5.11 -6.94
N GLU A 115 3.32 5.03 -5.82
CA GLU A 115 4.66 4.45 -5.77
C GLU A 115 4.64 3.05 -5.12
N CYS A 116 5.55 2.20 -5.60
CA CYS A 116 5.78 0.90 -5.00
C CYS A 116 6.85 1.02 -3.90
N CYS A 117 6.44 1.51 -2.73
CA CYS A 117 7.34 1.66 -1.59
C CYS A 117 7.41 0.39 -0.74
N TRP A 118 8.59 0.13 -0.20
CA TRP A 118 8.86 -0.97 0.71
C TRP A 118 9.76 -0.48 1.85
N LEU A 119 9.76 -1.22 2.97
CA LEU A 119 10.53 -0.85 4.15
C LEU A 119 11.52 -1.96 4.52
N PRO A 120 12.84 -1.74 4.33
CA PRO A 120 13.86 -2.74 4.65
C PRO A 120 13.78 -3.23 6.09
N GLY A 121 13.94 -4.54 6.29
CA GLY A 121 13.90 -5.18 7.62
C GLY A 121 12.53 -5.25 8.30
N HIS A 122 11.46 -4.75 7.66
CA HIS A 122 10.12 -4.68 8.24
C HIS A 122 9.06 -5.37 7.38
N PHE A 123 7.95 -5.76 8.02
CA PHE A 123 6.72 -6.26 7.40
C PHE A 123 6.88 -7.32 6.31
N SER A 124 7.84 -8.22 6.48
CA SER A 124 8.15 -9.31 5.53
C SER A 124 8.57 -8.82 4.14
N ARG A 125 9.14 -7.61 4.05
CA ARG A 125 9.71 -7.02 2.81
C ARG A 125 8.68 -6.82 1.69
N ALA A 126 7.39 -6.83 2.01
CA ALA A 126 6.33 -6.49 1.06
C ALA A 126 6.21 -4.98 0.85
N CYS A 127 5.77 -4.57 -0.34
CA CYS A 127 5.44 -3.17 -0.61
C CYS A 127 4.09 -2.78 0.02
N GLY A 128 3.86 -1.47 0.19
CA GLY A 128 2.62 -0.93 0.77
C GLY A 128 1.36 -1.37 0.01
N ASN A 129 1.39 -1.33 -1.33
CA ASN A 129 0.26 -1.75 -2.17
C ASN A 129 -0.09 -3.23 -1.99
N CYS A 130 0.90 -4.13 -1.98
CA CYS A 130 0.65 -5.55 -1.73
C CYS A 130 0.20 -5.81 -0.30
N LYS A 131 0.72 -5.05 0.68
CA LYS A 131 0.32 -5.16 2.08
C LYS A 131 -1.14 -4.75 2.28
N TRP A 132 -1.58 -3.71 1.60
CA TRP A 132 -2.95 -3.21 1.66
C TRP A 132 -3.98 -4.25 1.18
N CYS A 133 -3.69 -4.91 0.06
CA CYS A 133 -4.54 -5.96 -0.50
C CYS A 133 -4.40 -7.31 0.22
N ASP A 134 -3.64 -7.38 1.32
CA ASP A 134 -3.29 -8.63 2.02
C ASP A 134 -2.58 -9.67 1.14
N HIS A 135 -1.89 -9.20 0.10
CA HIS A 135 -1.12 -10.01 -0.85
C HIS A 135 0.40 -9.90 -0.59
N ALA A 136 0.78 -9.69 0.67
CA ALA A 136 2.19 -9.49 1.05
C ALA A 136 3.08 -10.69 0.67
N SER A 137 2.58 -11.92 0.81
CA SER A 137 3.28 -13.14 0.42
C SER A 137 3.51 -13.28 -1.09
N CYS A 138 2.70 -12.61 -1.91
CA CYS A 138 2.82 -12.58 -3.37
C CYS A 138 3.69 -11.40 -3.85
N CYS A 139 4.20 -10.58 -2.93
CA CYS A 139 4.98 -9.41 -3.30
C CYS A 139 6.36 -9.83 -3.81
N SER A 140 6.67 -9.48 -5.05
CA SER A 140 7.95 -9.82 -5.68
C SER A 140 9.07 -8.81 -5.40
N ILE A 141 8.94 -7.95 -4.39
CA ILE A 141 10.03 -7.04 -4.01
C ILE A 141 11.19 -7.89 -3.49
N GLN A 142 12.33 -7.77 -4.15
CA GLN A 142 13.61 -8.30 -3.69
C GLN A 142 14.44 -7.16 -3.12
N ASP A 143 15.37 -7.44 -2.22
CA ASP A 143 16.40 -6.47 -1.82
C ASP A 143 17.45 -6.50 -2.92
N GLY A 144 17.13 -5.93 -4.08
CA GLY A 144 18.19 -5.42 -4.93
C GLY A 144 18.92 -4.38 -4.08
N GLU A 145 20.16 -4.68 -3.73
CA GLU A 145 21.15 -3.66 -3.43
C GLU A 145 20.98 -2.54 -4.45
N ASP A 146 20.81 -1.31 -3.97
CA ASP A 146 20.89 -0.13 -4.84
C ASP A 146 22.22 -0.29 -5.56
N ALA A 147 22.18 -0.67 -6.84
CA ALA A 147 23.35 -0.76 -7.66
C ALA A 147 23.87 0.67 -7.76
N VAL A 148 24.83 1.00 -6.91
CA VAL A 148 25.77 2.08 -7.17
C VAL A 148 26.38 1.69 -8.50
N GLU A 149 26.01 2.38 -9.58
CA GLU A 149 26.66 2.20 -10.88
C GLU A 149 28.13 2.61 -10.71
N VAL A 150 28.96 1.66 -10.26
CA VAL A 150 30.38 1.70 -10.53
C VAL A 150 30.47 1.44 -12.02
N ILE A 151 30.74 2.50 -12.79
CA ILE A 151 31.11 2.38 -14.19
C ILE A 151 32.45 1.65 -14.20
N GLU A 152 32.42 0.32 -14.17
CA GLU A 152 33.59 -0.49 -14.46
C GLU A 152 33.87 -0.38 -15.96
N ILE A 153 35.05 0.14 -16.25
CA ILE A 153 35.55 0.29 -17.62
C ILE A 153 35.79 -1.14 -18.13
N VAL A 154 35.12 -1.47 -19.22
CA VAL A 154 35.14 -2.76 -19.93
C VAL A 154 36.56 -3.23 -20.21
N ASP A 155 36.85 -4.49 -19.90
CA ASP A 155 37.65 -5.33 -20.80
C ASP A 155 36.96 -6.69 -20.97
N SER A 156 36.73 -7.04 -22.23
CA SER A 156 36.00 -8.21 -22.70
C SER A 156 36.74 -9.53 -22.42
N ASP A 157 35.99 -10.61 -22.18
CA ASP A 157 36.09 -11.88 -22.94
C ASP A 157 34.99 -12.88 -22.50
N GLU A 158 34.59 -13.74 -23.43
CA GLU A 158 33.29 -14.44 -23.52
C GLU A 158 33.11 -15.76 -22.72
N GLU A 159 31.83 -16.19 -22.65
CA GLU A 159 31.25 -17.57 -22.61
C GLU A 159 30.54 -18.13 -21.34
N ASP A 160 29.25 -18.41 -21.60
CA ASP A 160 28.34 -19.52 -21.21
C ASP A 160 27.89 -19.80 -19.75
N GLY A 161 26.58 -20.09 -19.59
CA GLY A 161 26.06 -20.77 -18.39
C GLY A 161 24.65 -20.40 -17.88
N SER A 162 23.60 -20.70 -18.65
CA SER A 162 22.28 -21.26 -18.24
C SER A 162 21.65 -21.04 -16.82
N GLN A 163 20.41 -20.53 -16.84
CA GLN A 163 19.19 -20.92 -16.07
C GLN A 163 19.09 -20.69 -14.53
N GLN A 164 18.13 -19.84 -14.10
CA GLN A 164 16.94 -20.29 -13.35
C GLN A 164 15.87 -19.19 -13.16
N SER A 165 14.72 -19.41 -13.78
CA SER A 165 13.49 -18.63 -13.63
C SER A 165 12.65 -19.19 -12.46
N GLY A 166 12.68 -18.52 -11.31
CA GLY A 166 11.77 -18.76 -10.19
C GLY A 166 10.45 -18.00 -10.36
N GLY A 167 9.62 -18.39 -11.34
CA GLY A 167 8.29 -17.82 -11.54
C GLY A 167 7.28 -18.36 -10.54
N CYS A 168 6.58 -17.49 -9.82
CA CYS A 168 5.37 -17.85 -9.08
C CYS A 168 4.30 -18.33 -10.08
N PRO A 169 3.55 -19.42 -9.81
CA PRO A 169 2.59 -19.95 -10.77
C PRO A 169 1.58 -18.89 -11.20
N ARG A 170 1.53 -18.60 -12.51
CA ARG A 170 0.39 -17.91 -13.11
C ARG A 170 -0.82 -18.80 -12.89
N ALA A 171 -1.78 -18.34 -12.09
CA ALA A 171 -3.10 -18.94 -12.05
C ALA A 171 -3.66 -18.86 -13.48
N LEU A 172 -3.68 -20.02 -14.16
CA LEU A 172 -4.42 -20.21 -15.38
C LEU A 172 -5.89 -19.97 -15.02
N ILE A 173 -6.46 -18.90 -15.58
CA ILE A 173 -7.90 -18.75 -15.61
C ILE A 173 -8.37 -19.79 -16.62
N THR A 174 -8.88 -20.92 -16.13
CA THR A 174 -9.63 -21.85 -16.96
C THR A 174 -11.09 -21.41 -16.94
N ASP A 175 -11.53 -21.00 -18.10
CA ASP A 175 -12.90 -20.72 -18.49
C ASP A 175 -13.82 -21.92 -18.21
N GLY A 176 -15.02 -21.62 -17.72
CA GLY A 176 -16.18 -22.50 -17.83
C GLY A 176 -16.74 -23.00 -16.50
N SER A 177 -17.69 -22.26 -15.93
CA SER A 177 -18.90 -22.85 -15.34
C SER A 177 -19.99 -21.79 -15.12
N THR A 178 -21.05 -21.96 -15.90
CA THR A 178 -22.34 -21.26 -15.88
C THR A 178 -22.95 -21.19 -14.48
N PRO A 179 -23.42 -20.03 -13.99
CA PRO A 179 -24.31 -20.00 -12.83
C PRO A 179 -25.72 -20.41 -13.26
N SER A 180 -26.20 -21.52 -12.71
CA SER A 180 -27.59 -21.95 -12.82
C SER A 180 -28.48 -20.97 -12.03
N PHE A 181 -29.39 -20.31 -12.74
CA PHE A 181 -30.43 -19.47 -12.15
C PHE A 181 -31.43 -20.36 -11.41
N ALA A 182 -31.69 -20.08 -10.14
CA ALA A 182 -32.89 -20.51 -9.45
C ALA A 182 -33.54 -19.27 -8.82
N ILE A 183 -34.44 -18.65 -9.58
CA ILE A 183 -35.51 -17.82 -9.00
C ILE A 183 -36.52 -18.80 -8.42
N LEU A 184 -36.84 -18.64 -7.14
CA LEU A 184 -38.10 -19.13 -6.59
C LEU A 184 -38.93 -17.89 -6.21
N ILE A 185 -39.94 -17.62 -7.03
CA ILE A 185 -41.10 -16.81 -6.67
C ILE A 185 -42.27 -17.79 -6.71
N GLU A 186 -42.84 -18.08 -5.54
CA GLU A 186 -44.28 -17.92 -5.30
C GLU A 186 -44.51 -17.66 -3.80
#